data_AF-A0A9E0U286-F1
#
_entry.id   AF-A0A9E0U286-F1
#
_cell.length_a   1.000
_cell.length_b   1.000
_cell.length_c   1.000
_cell.angle_alpha   90.00
_cell.angle_beta   90.00
_cell.angle_gamma   90.00
#
_symmetry.space_group_name_H-M   'P 1'
#
loop_
_entity.id
_entity.type
_entity.pdbx_description
1 polymer ?
#
loop_
_entity_poly.entity_id
_entity_poly.type
_entity_poly.pdbx_seq_one_letter_code
_entity_poly.pdbx_strand_id
1 'polypeptide(L)'
;MSYSLTLFALVAATAAPCIVSADTTPPPATVAPTPQKSIDQQLDELKTERDRCKLRAKLAGQKADELMTRDWLGYCRAIRVQEMNEHRMKMIDERIKILEQKKASSAQK
;
A
#
# COMPACT_ATOMS: atom_id res chain seq x y z
N MET A 1 3.14 -28.18 40.31
CA MET A 1 4.49 -27.65 40.05
C MET A 1 4.63 -27.46 38.55
N SER A 2 5.43 -26.47 38.16
CA SER A 2 6.08 -26.34 36.84
C SER A 2 5.52 -25.27 35.90
N TYR A 3 6.09 -24.08 36.12
CA TYR A 3 6.47 -23.00 35.22
C TYR A 3 6.29 -23.19 33.71
N SER A 4 5.70 -22.17 33.08
CA SER A 4 5.70 -21.97 31.63
C SER A 4 6.62 -20.80 31.30
N LEU A 5 7.76 -21.09 30.67
CA LEU A 5 8.62 -20.12 29.99
C LEU A 5 9.02 -20.72 28.64
N THR A 6 8.54 -20.06 27.59
CA THR A 6 9.17 -19.80 26.29
C THR A 6 9.93 -20.95 25.59
N LEU A 7 9.54 -21.28 24.36
CA LEU A 7 10.34 -21.00 23.14
C LEU A 7 9.86 -21.83 21.93
N PHE A 8 9.62 -21.09 20.84
CA PHE A 8 10.09 -21.35 19.47
C PHE A 8 9.67 -22.60 18.69
N ALA A 9 9.55 -22.33 17.39
CA ALA A 9 9.66 -23.21 16.24
C ALA A 9 8.37 -23.92 15.82
N LEU A 10 7.80 -23.71 14.64
CA LEU A 10 8.33 -23.74 13.26
C LEU A 10 7.66 -24.95 12.57
N VAL A 11 6.93 -24.65 11.49
CA VAL A 11 6.85 -25.45 10.25
C VAL A 11 5.99 -26.72 10.18
N ALA A 12 5.41 -26.85 8.98
CA ALA A 12 4.99 -28.05 8.27
C ALA A 12 3.65 -28.69 8.64
N ALA A 13 2.58 -28.20 8.02
CA ALA A 13 1.54 -29.07 7.48
C ALA A 13 1.84 -29.25 5.97
N THR A 14 2.62 -30.28 5.59
CA THR A 14 2.15 -31.58 5.09
C THR A 14 1.38 -31.51 3.76
N ALA A 15 2.13 -31.75 2.67
CA ALA A 15 1.90 -32.69 1.55
C ALA A 15 0.58 -33.50 1.55
N ALA A 16 -0.07 -33.91 0.45
CA ALA A 16 0.08 -33.86 -1.03
C ALA A 16 -1.27 -34.45 -1.60
N PRO A 17 -1.50 -34.65 -2.93
CA PRO A 17 -0.80 -35.70 -3.69
C PRO A 17 -0.47 -35.40 -5.19
N CYS A 18 0.67 -35.96 -5.60
CA CYS A 18 0.97 -36.70 -6.84
C CYS A 18 0.51 -36.19 -8.21
N ILE A 19 1.43 -35.76 -9.09
CA ILE A 19 1.50 -36.18 -10.51
C ILE A 19 2.98 -36.18 -10.99
N VAL A 20 3.48 -37.39 -11.30
CA VAL A 20 4.39 -37.83 -12.38
C VAL A 20 5.55 -36.91 -12.81
N SER A 21 6.77 -37.46 -12.71
CA SER A 21 7.99 -36.98 -13.38
C SER A 21 7.81 -36.90 -14.89
N ALA A 22 8.04 -35.71 -15.45
CA ALA A 22 8.48 -35.54 -16.83
C ALA A 22 9.74 -34.68 -16.80
N ASP A 23 10.84 -35.29 -17.25
CA ASP A 23 12.12 -34.67 -17.49
C ASP A 23 11.94 -33.59 -18.57
N THR A 24 11.93 -32.32 -18.18
CA THR A 24 12.05 -31.18 -19.10
C THR A 24 12.62 -30.00 -18.32
N THR A 25 13.79 -29.55 -18.75
CA THR A 25 14.42 -28.29 -18.37
C THR A 25 13.39 -27.16 -18.16
N PRO A 26 13.41 -26.44 -17.02
CA PRO A 26 12.54 -25.28 -16.88
C PRO A 26 12.94 -24.23 -17.92
N PRO A 27 12.02 -23.74 -18.78
CA PRO A 27 12.32 -22.63 -19.67
C PRO A 27 12.69 -21.41 -18.81
N PRO A 28 13.62 -20.54 -19.28
CA PRO A 28 13.91 -19.31 -18.56
C PRO A 28 12.60 -18.54 -18.44
N ALA A 29 12.18 -18.28 -17.20
CA ALA A 29 11.04 -17.46 -16.90
C ALA A 29 11.25 -16.12 -17.60
N THR A 30 10.62 -15.96 -18.76
CA THR A 30 10.51 -14.69 -19.45
C THR A 30 9.65 -13.85 -18.55
N VAL A 31 10.30 -13.11 -17.64
CA VAL A 31 9.69 -12.08 -16.81
C VAL A 31 9.10 -11.10 -17.80
N ALA A 32 7.80 -11.22 -18.05
CA ALA A 32 7.07 -10.30 -18.90
C ALA A 32 7.39 -8.88 -18.38
N PRO A 33 7.91 -7.97 -19.22
CA PRO A 33 8.17 -6.61 -18.78
C PRO A 33 6.84 -6.03 -18.34
N THR A 34 6.72 -5.71 -17.05
CA THR A 34 5.59 -4.93 -16.55
C THR A 34 5.49 -3.69 -17.43
N PRO A 35 4.32 -3.38 -18.02
CA PRO A 35 4.20 -2.24 -18.91
C PRO A 35 4.64 -0.99 -18.14
N GLN A 36 5.76 -0.43 -18.58
CA GLN A 36 6.40 0.68 -17.92
C GLN A 36 5.55 1.91 -18.22
N LYS A 37 4.63 2.23 -17.31
CA LYS A 37 3.74 3.40 -17.44
C LYS A 37 4.58 4.65 -17.70
N SER A 38 4.14 5.51 -18.60
CA SER A 38 4.81 6.78 -18.85
C SER A 38 4.83 7.64 -17.57
N ILE A 39 5.81 8.53 -17.43
CA ILE A 39 5.92 9.41 -16.25
C ILE A 39 4.64 10.24 -16.10
N ASP A 40 4.02 10.65 -17.21
CA ASP A 40 2.76 11.39 -17.21
C ASP A 40 1.58 10.56 -16.69
N GLN A 41 1.45 9.30 -17.12
CA GLN A 41 0.42 8.40 -16.58
C GLN A 41 0.60 8.17 -15.07
N GLN A 42 1.85 8.03 -14.60
CA GLN A 42 2.14 7.89 -13.17
C GLN A 42 1.76 9.15 -12.38
N LEU A 43 2.02 10.34 -12.93
CA LEU A 43 1.64 11.60 -12.30
C LEU A 43 0.13 11.77 -12.21
N ASP A 44 -0.63 11.42 -13.25
CA ASP A 44 -2.08 11.54 -13.26
C ASP A 44 -2.74 10.55 -12.28
N GLU A 45 -2.23 9.33 -12.18
CA GLU A 45 -2.66 8.35 -11.18
C GLU A 45 -2.42 8.85 -9.76
N LEU A 46 -1.23 9.39 -9.47
CA LEU A 46 -0.90 9.94 -8.16
C LEU A 46 -1.76 11.14 -7.82
N LYS A 47 -2.03 12.06 -8.76
CA LYS A 47 -2.92 13.20 -8.54
C LYS A 47 -4.34 12.73 -8.21
N THR A 48 -4.85 11.74 -8.93
CA THR A 48 -6.16 11.14 -8.69
C THR A 48 -6.22 10.47 -7.31
N GLU A 49 -5.16 9.76 -6.92
CA GLU A 49 -5.03 9.16 -5.59
C GLU A 49 -4.98 10.23 -4.50
N ARG A 50 -4.24 11.32 -4.71
CA ARG A 50 -4.14 12.49 -3.82
C ARG A 50 -5.51 13.12 -3.58
N ASP A 51 -6.29 13.33 -4.64
CA ASP A 51 -7.66 13.86 -4.54
C ASP A 51 -8.59 12.93 -3.75
N ARG A 52 -8.46 11.61 -3.96
CA ARG A 52 -9.23 10.60 -3.21
C ARG A 52 -8.85 10.59 -1.73
N CYS A 53 -7.57 10.64 -1.40
CA CYS A 53 -7.08 10.74 -0.02
C CYS A 53 -7.60 12.02 0.65
N LYS A 54 -7.56 13.15 -0.06
CA LYS A 54 -8.09 14.44 0.43
C LYS A 54 -9.59 14.36 0.74
N LEU A 55 -10.39 13.74 -0.15
CA LEU A 55 -11.82 13.55 0.08
C LEU A 55 -12.08 12.66 1.30
N ARG A 56 -11.35 11.54 1.42
CA ARG A 56 -11.48 10.63 2.57
C ARG A 56 -11.10 11.28 3.89
N ALA A 57 -10.05 12.11 3.91
CA ALA A 57 -9.66 12.86 5.10
C ALA A 57 -10.79 13.81 5.54
N LYS A 58 -11.38 14.56 4.59
CA LYS A 58 -12.51 15.45 4.88
C LYS A 58 -13.72 14.71 5.43
N LEU A 59 -14.13 13.62 4.80
CA LEU A 59 -15.26 12.81 5.26
C LEU A 59 -15.00 12.20 6.64
N ALA A 60 -13.76 11.80 6.92
CA ALA A 60 -13.37 11.30 8.24
C ALA A 60 -13.42 12.41 9.30
N GLY A 61 -13.00 13.64 8.98
CA GLY A 61 -13.14 14.80 9.86
C GLY A 61 -14.60 15.13 10.17
N GLN A 62 -15.46 15.19 9.15
CA GLN A 62 -16.91 15.41 9.34
C GLN A 62 -17.54 14.33 10.23
N LYS A 63 -17.16 13.07 10.01
CA LYS A 63 -17.61 11.94 10.84
C LYS A 63 -17.07 12.05 12.28
N ALA A 64 -15.87 12.57 12.47
CA ALA A 64 -15.34 12.82 13.80
C ALA A 64 -16.19 13.88 14.50
N ASP A 65 -16.50 15.00 13.84
CA ASP A 65 -17.34 16.07 14.40
C ASP A 65 -18.73 15.54 14.82
N GLU A 66 -19.33 14.67 14.01
CA GLU A 66 -20.61 14.01 14.34
C GLU A 66 -20.53 13.08 15.56
N LEU A 67 -19.39 12.40 15.75
CA LEU A 67 -19.21 11.39 16.80
C LEU A 67 -18.65 11.97 18.10
N MET A 68 -18.11 13.19 18.09
CA MET A 68 -17.41 13.83 19.21
C MET A 68 -18.19 13.75 20.54
N THR A 69 -19.51 13.89 20.49
CA THR A 69 -20.38 13.91 21.68
C THR A 69 -21.17 12.62 21.89
N ARG A 70 -21.12 11.67 20.94
CA ARG A 70 -21.96 10.45 20.94
C ARG A 70 -21.15 9.18 21.21
N ASP A 71 -19.99 9.05 20.57
CA ASP A 71 -19.15 7.86 20.64
C ASP A 71 -17.67 8.26 20.58
N TRP A 72 -17.04 8.28 21.75
CA TRP A 72 -15.62 8.61 21.88
C TRP A 72 -14.70 7.67 21.10
N LEU A 73 -14.99 6.36 21.07
CA LEU A 73 -14.17 5.39 20.33
C LEU A 73 -14.37 5.55 18.82
N GLY A 74 -15.59 5.87 18.40
CA GLY A 74 -15.92 6.24 17.03
C GLY A 74 -15.16 7.50 16.57
N TYR A 75 -15.16 8.55 17.39
CA TYR A 75 -14.40 9.78 17.18
C TYR A 75 -12.90 9.49 17.01
N CYS A 76 -12.28 8.79 17.96
CA CYS A 76 -10.85 8.45 17.89
C CYS A 76 -10.49 7.66 16.62
N ARG A 77 -11.37 6.74 16.20
CA ARG A 77 -11.18 5.99 14.95
C ARG A 77 -11.30 6.89 13.72
N ALA A 78 -12.25 7.81 13.70
CA ALA A 78 -12.43 8.76 12.61
C ALA A 78 -11.22 9.70 12.46
N ILE A 79 -10.72 10.27 13.57
CA ILE A 79 -9.51 11.10 13.58
C ILE A 79 -8.30 10.31 13.07
N ARG A 80 -8.09 9.07 13.53
CA ARG A 80 -6.97 8.24 13.03
C ARG A 80 -7.05 8.00 11.52
N VAL A 81 -8.26 7.82 10.97
CA VAL A 81 -8.46 7.68 9.52
C VAL A 81 -8.14 8.99 8.80
N GLN A 82 -8.53 10.13 9.37
CA GLN A 82 -8.19 11.44 8.83
C GLN A 82 -6.66 11.61 8.76
N GLU A 83 -5.96 11.44 9.89
CA GLU A 83 -4.50 11.56 9.99
C GLU A 83 -3.78 10.61 9.02
N MET A 84 -4.25 9.36 8.90
CA MET A 84 -3.68 8.40 7.95
C MET A 84 -3.80 8.89 6.50
N ASN A 85 -4.94 9.46 6.12
CA ASN A 85 -5.13 9.98 4.76
C ASN A 85 -4.29 11.25 4.52
N GLU A 86 -4.14 12.11 5.52
CA GLU A 86 -3.24 13.28 5.45
C GLU A 86 -1.78 12.85 5.30
N HIS A 87 -1.33 11.84 6.05
CA HIS A 87 0.01 11.29 5.91
C HIS A 87 0.23 10.65 4.53
N ARG A 88 -0.74 9.88 4.03
CA ARG A 88 -0.71 9.34 2.66
C ARG A 88 -0.61 10.45 1.62
N MET A 89 -1.33 11.55 1.81
CA MET A 89 -1.28 12.70 0.91
C MET A 89 0.14 13.28 0.84
N LYS A 90 0.83 13.43 1.98
CA LYS A 90 2.23 13.89 2.03
C LYS A 90 3.18 12.95 1.26
N MET A 91 3.04 11.63 1.45
CA MET A 91 3.84 10.63 0.72
C MET A 91 3.60 10.68 -0.80
N ILE A 92 2.36 10.98 -1.22
CA ILE A 92 2.01 11.15 -2.63
C ILE A 92 2.61 12.45 -3.17
N ASP A 93 2.53 13.56 -2.44
CA ASP A 93 3.11 14.84 -2.85
C ASP A 93 4.63 14.74 -3.03
N GLU A 94 5.32 14.02 -2.13
CA GLU A 94 6.76 13.72 -2.28
C GLU A 94 7.05 12.89 -3.53
N ARG A 95 6.23 11.86 -3.82
CA ARG A 95 6.37 11.06 -5.04
C ARG A 95 6.14 11.88 -6.30
N ILE A 96 5.14 12.77 -6.32
CA ILE A 96 4.88 13.69 -7.43
C ILE A 96 6.12 14.56 -7.67
N LYS A 97 6.68 15.15 -6.62
CA LYS A 97 7.90 15.97 -6.71
C LYS A 97 9.08 15.21 -7.31
N ILE A 98 9.29 13.95 -6.89
CA ILE A 98 10.36 13.10 -7.42
C ILE A 98 10.13 12.82 -8.92
N LEU A 99 8.90 12.51 -9.33
CA LEU A 99 8.57 12.23 -10.73
C LEU A 99 8.71 13.48 -11.62
N GLU A 100 8.34 14.66 -11.12
CA GLU A 100 8.53 15.93 -11.83
C GLU A 100 10.02 16.24 -12.04
N GLN A 101 10.87 16.00 -11.04
CA GLN A 101 12.32 16.11 -11.18
C GLN A 101 12.90 15.11 -12.19
N LYS A 102 12.39 13.87 -12.21
CA LYS A 102 12.77 12.87 -13.21
C LYS A 102 12.35 13.28 -14.62
N LYS A 103 11.15 13.83 -14.77
CA LYS A 103 10.68 14.37 -16.06
C LYS A 103 11.59 15.49 -16.55
N ALA A 104 11.92 16.45 -15.68
CA ALA A 104 12.80 17.57 -16.01
C ALA A 104 14.22 17.11 -16.42
N SER A 105 14.80 16.16 -15.68
CA SER A 105 16.12 15.61 -16.02
C SER A 105 16.13 14.74 -17.28
N SER A 106 15.02 14.07 -17.61
CA SER A 106 14.87 13.34 -18.87
C SER A 106 14.69 14.23 -20.10
N ALA A 107 14.18 15.45 -19.92
CA ALA A 107 13.97 16.42 -21.01
C ALA A 107 15.24 17.21 -21.37
N GLN A 108 16.30 17.14 -20.56
CA GLN A 108 17.58 17.84 -20.77
C GLN A 108 18.64 16.98 -21.49
N LYS A 109 18.34 15.71 -21.80
CA LYS A 109 19.20 14.81 -22.57
C LYS A 109 18.72 14.68 -24.00
#